data_AF-A0A818MY49-F1
#
_entry.id   AF-A0A818MY49-F1
#
_cell.length_a   1.000
_cell.length_b   1.000
_cell.length_c   1.000
_cell.angle_alpha   90.00
_cell.angle_beta   90.00
_cell.angle_gamma   90.00
#
_symmetry.space_group_name_H-M   'P 1'
#
loop_
_entity.id
_entity.type
_entity.pdbx_description
1 polymer ?
#
loop_
_entity_poly.entity_id
_entity_poly.type
_entity_poly.pdbx_seq_one_letter_code
_entity_poly.pdbx_strand_id
1 'polypeptide(L)'
;HGAYFADDPAKSHQYTATDLNDDTRVIYYTKVVLGNVSHQSVPSTELVSAPLPYHSVVGTLNGFTEYIVYRYGQALPYLKITYTA
;
A
#
# COMPACT_ATOMS: atom_id res chain seq x y z
N HIS A 1 -2.34 -9.98 7.74
CA HIS A 1 -3.13 -9.70 6.53
C HIS A 1 -3.51 -8.24 6.53
N GLY A 2 -3.28 -7.49 5.45
CA GLY A 2 -3.58 -6.07 5.36
C GLY A 2 -3.48 -5.58 3.92
N ALA A 3 -4.01 -4.39 3.64
CA ALA A 3 -3.84 -3.73 2.35
C ALA A 3 -2.60 -2.83 2.42
N TYR A 4 -1.71 -3.02 1.44
CA TYR A 4 -0.44 -2.30 1.33
C TYR A 4 -0.57 -1.18 0.31
N PHE A 5 -0.05 0.00 0.65
CA PHE A 5 -0.01 1.19 -0.20
C PHE A 5 1.39 1.78 -0.18
N ALA A 6 1.75 2.49 -1.25
CA ALA A 6 2.98 3.26 -1.34
C ALA A 6 2.64 4.67 -1.86
N ASP A 7 3.43 5.65 -1.44
CA ASP A 7 3.39 7.02 -1.96
C ASP A 7 4.26 7.18 -3.21
N ASP A 8 5.29 6.34 -3.37
CA ASP A 8 6.08 6.23 -4.60
C ASP A 8 5.42 5.28 -5.62
N PRO A 9 4.95 5.79 -6.78
CA PRO A 9 4.33 4.95 -7.80
C PRO A 9 5.30 3.95 -8.45
N ALA A 10 6.62 4.20 -8.42
CA ALA A 10 7.61 3.24 -8.93
C ALA A 10 7.64 1.96 -8.10
N LYS A 11 7.39 2.06 -6.78
CA LYS A 11 7.25 0.90 -5.91
C LYS A 11 6.01 0.09 -6.28
N SER A 12 4.84 0.73 -6.41
CA SER A 12 3.61 0.03 -6.79
C SER A 12 3.67 -0.54 -8.21
N HIS A 13 4.37 0.12 -9.14
CA HIS A 13 4.60 -0.35 -10.50
C HIS A 13 5.24 -1.75 -10.52
N GLN A 14 6.19 -2.03 -9.62
CA GLN A 14 6.86 -3.33 -9.51
C GLN A 14 5.90 -4.49 -9.22
N TYR A 15 4.75 -4.20 -8.61
CA TYR A 15 3.73 -5.19 -8.25
C TYR A 15 2.53 -5.21 -9.21
N THR A 16 2.53 -4.35 -10.23
CA THR A 16 1.44 -4.30 -11.20
C THR A 16 1.73 -5.27 -12.35
N ALA A 17 0.79 -6.14 -12.69
CA ALA A 17 0.92 -7.00 -13.88
C ALA A 17 0.54 -6.22 -15.14
N THR A 18 1.16 -6.54 -16.27
CA THR A 18 0.68 -6.13 -17.60
C THR A 18 -0.54 -6.95 -17.99
N ASP A 19 -1.51 -6.31 -18.64
CA ASP A 19 -2.56 -6.99 -19.38
C ASP A 19 -1.93 -7.72 -20.57
N LEU A 20 -2.34 -8.98 -20.78
CA LEU A 20 -1.75 -9.85 -21.80
C LEU A 20 -2.16 -9.44 -23.22
N ASN A 21 -3.19 -8.62 -23.38
CA ASN A 21 -3.74 -8.27 -24.69
C ASN A 21 -3.18 -6.96 -25.24
N ASP A 22 -2.86 -6.00 -24.38
CA ASP A 22 -2.52 -4.64 -24.79
C ASP A 22 -1.35 -4.01 -24.02
N ASP A 23 -0.63 -4.79 -23.21
CA ASP A 23 0.50 -4.36 -22.37
C ASP A 23 0.16 -3.21 -21.40
N THR A 24 -1.12 -2.93 -21.16
CA THR A 24 -1.53 -1.88 -20.22
C THR A 24 -1.40 -2.35 -18.77
N ARG A 25 -1.23 -1.38 -17.87
CA ARG A 25 -1.14 -1.58 -16.43
C ARG A 25 -2.17 -0.70 -15.73
N VAL A 26 -2.59 -1.13 -14.54
CA VAL A 26 -3.56 -0.39 -13.71
C VAL A 26 -2.99 -0.10 -12.34
N ILE A 27 -2.96 1.17 -11.95
CA ILE A 27 -2.69 1.62 -10.58
C ILE A 27 -3.92 2.35 -10.03
N TYR A 28 -4.20 2.16 -8.74
CA TYR A 28 -5.24 2.90 -8.02
C TYR A 28 -4.62 3.97 -7.14
N TYR A 29 -4.98 5.23 -7.38
CA TYR A 29 -4.74 6.29 -6.40
C TYR A 29 -5.85 6.23 -5.35
N THR A 30 -5.46 5.97 -4.11
CA THR A 30 -6.39 5.65 -3.01
C THR A 30 -6.20 6.65 -1.88
N LYS A 31 -7.30 7.19 -1.35
CA LYS A 31 -7.27 7.95 -0.10
C LYS A 31 -7.30 6.96 1.07
N VAL A 32 -6.26 6.99 1.90
CA VAL A 32 -6.11 6.04 3.02
C VAL A 32 -6.12 6.78 4.35
N VAL A 33 -6.98 6.35 5.27
CA VAL A 33 -7.09 6.88 6.64
C VAL A 33 -6.18 6.05 7.56
N LEU A 34 -5.02 6.62 7.90
CA LEU A 34 -4.01 5.95 8.73
C LEU A 34 -4.32 6.02 10.23
N GLY A 35 -4.91 7.12 10.71
CA GLY A 35 -5.16 7.31 12.14
C GLY A 35 -3.86 7.40 12.94
N ASN A 36 -3.84 6.77 14.12
CA ASN A 36 -2.61 6.63 14.92
C ASN A 36 -1.69 5.56 14.31
N VAL A 37 -0.45 5.90 14.03
CA VAL A 37 0.47 5.08 13.22
C VAL A 37 1.54 4.42 14.07
N SER A 38 1.75 3.12 13.89
CA SER A 38 2.92 2.42 14.39
C SER A 38 4.03 2.44 13.34
N HIS A 39 5.20 2.99 13.68
CA HIS A 39 6.36 2.99 12.78
C HIS A 39 7.17 1.71 12.98
N GLN A 40 7.52 1.05 11.88
CA GLN A 40 8.30 -0.18 11.87
C GLN A 40 9.54 0.01 10.99
N SER A 41 10.72 -0.27 11.54
CA SER A 41 12.00 -0.22 10.83
C SER A 41 12.54 -1.60 10.46
N VAL A 42 11.91 -2.66 10.96
CA VAL A 42 12.32 -4.05 10.74
C VAL A 42 11.14 -4.84 10.17
N PRO A 43 11.34 -5.65 9.10
CA PRO A 43 10.30 -6.53 8.59
C PRO A 43 9.82 -7.51 9.66
N SER A 44 8.50 -7.71 9.74
CA SER A 44 7.88 -8.69 10.63
C SER A 44 6.78 -9.45 9.91
N THR A 45 6.96 -10.77 9.79
CA THR A 45 5.98 -11.68 9.18
C THR A 45 4.80 -11.98 10.09
N GLU A 46 4.99 -11.80 11.41
CA GLU A 46 3.99 -12.11 12.44
C GLU A 46 2.91 -11.05 12.57
N LEU A 47 3.09 -9.90 11.91
CA LEU A 47 2.24 -8.74 12.09
C LEU A 47 0.94 -8.86 11.28
N VAL A 48 -0.07 -9.48 11.90
CA VAL A 48 -1.39 -9.72 11.31
C VAL A 48 -2.37 -8.56 11.50
N SER A 49 -2.09 -7.63 12.42
CA SER A 49 -2.88 -6.43 12.74
C SER A 49 -1.97 -5.27 13.16
N ALA A 50 -2.48 -4.04 13.17
CA ALA A 50 -1.77 -2.91 13.78
C ALA A 50 -1.63 -3.16 15.30
N PRO A 51 -0.44 -2.98 15.90
CA PRO A 51 -0.26 -3.14 17.34
C PRO A 51 -1.07 -2.09 18.10
N LEU A 52 -1.53 -2.40 19.31
CA LEU A 52 -2.22 -1.41 20.14
C LEU A 52 -1.24 -0.30 20.59
N PRO A 53 -1.66 0.97 20.67
CA PRO A 53 -3.00 1.54 20.40
C PRO A 53 -3.15 2.11 18.96
N TYR A 54 -2.46 1.53 17.99
CA TYR A 54 -2.36 2.05 16.63
C TYR A 54 -3.46 1.47 15.71
N HIS A 55 -3.67 2.16 14.58
CA HIS A 55 -4.69 1.84 13.58
C HIS A 55 -4.08 1.38 12.26
N SER A 56 -2.84 1.76 11.99
CA SER A 56 -2.08 1.39 10.79
C SER A 56 -0.61 1.21 11.12
N VAL A 57 0.12 0.66 10.15
CA VAL A 57 1.58 0.56 10.20
C VAL A 57 2.19 1.39 9.08
N VAL A 58 3.28 2.09 9.38
CA VAL A 58 4.18 2.67 8.38
C VAL A 58 5.51 1.96 8.48
N GLY A 59 5.90 1.31 7.39
CA GLY A 59 7.21 0.68 7.23
C GLY A 59 8.10 1.52 6.31
N THR A 60 9.38 1.63 6.63
CA THR A 60 10.37 2.21 5.72
C THR A 60 11.50 1.22 5.51
N LEU A 61 11.69 0.79 4.26
CA LEU A 61 12.74 -0.15 3.88
C LEU A 61 13.30 0.20 2.50
N ASN A 62 14.63 0.20 2.37
CA ASN A 62 15.34 0.47 1.11
C ASN A 62 14.91 1.79 0.42
N GLY A 63 14.61 2.83 1.21
CA GLY A 63 14.19 4.14 0.70
C GLY A 63 12.72 4.24 0.29
N PHE A 64 11.95 3.15 0.35
CA PHE A 64 10.52 3.16 0.10
C PHE A 64 9.73 3.16 1.41
N THR A 65 8.66 3.94 1.43
CA THR A 65 7.69 3.95 2.52
C THR A 65 6.45 3.17 2.10
N GLU A 66 6.02 2.25 2.96
CA GLU A 66 4.81 1.46 2.77
C GLU A 66 3.84 1.71 3.92
N TYR A 67 2.57 1.80 3.58
CA TYR A 67 1.46 2.02 4.51
C TYR A 67 0.58 0.79 4.53
N ILE A 68 0.28 0.28 5.72
CA ILE A 68 -0.52 -0.92 5.89
C ILE A 68 -1.73 -0.61 6.75
N VAL A 69 -2.93 -0.89 6.21
CA VAL A 69 -4.20 -0.81 6.95
C VAL A 69 -4.86 -2.18 7.03
N TYR A 70 -5.60 -2.42 8.11
CA TYR A 70 -6.12 -3.74 8.46
C TYR A 70 -7.65 -3.80 8.47
N ARG A 71 -8.33 -2.66 8.52
CA ARG A 71 -9.80 -2.60 8.61
C ARG A 71 -10.43 -2.13 7.31
N TYR A 72 -11.59 -2.70 6.99
CA TYR A 72 -12.44 -2.20 5.92
C TYR A 72 -12.87 -0.75 6.19
N GLY A 73 -12.98 0.04 5.12
CA GLY A 73 -13.35 1.45 5.20
C GLY A 73 -12.17 2.41 5.44
N GLN A 74 -10.95 1.92 5.73
CA GLN A 74 -9.77 2.79 5.83
C GLN A 74 -9.18 3.19 4.48
N ALA A 75 -9.58 2.55 3.38
CA ALA A 75 -9.07 2.82 2.04
C ALA A 75 -10.24 3.08 1.08
N LEU A 76 -10.23 4.24 0.42
CA LEU A 76 -11.20 4.63 -0.59
C LEU A 76 -10.48 4.86 -1.92
N PRO A 77 -10.57 3.93 -2.89
CA PRO A 77 -10.05 4.14 -4.24
C PRO A 77 -10.66 5.39 -4.84
N TYR A 78 -9.82 6.33 -5.25
CA TYR A 78 -10.26 7.65 -5.73
C TYR A 78 -10.12 7.76 -7.25
N LEU A 79 -9.04 7.23 -7.81
CA LEU A 79 -8.81 7.18 -9.26
C LEU A 79 -8.29 5.81 -9.67
N LYS A 80 -8.73 5.34 -10.84
CA LYS A 80 -8.10 4.25 -11.59
C LYS A 80 -7.25 4.87 -12.70
N ILE A 81 -5.96 4.57 -12.71
CA ILE A 81 -5.01 5.05 -13.70
C ILE A 81 -4.61 3.85 -14.57
N THR A 82 -4.92 3.93 -15.86
CA THR A 82 -4.43 2.97 -16.86
C THR A 82 -3.28 3.62 -17.61
N TYR A 83 -2.16 2.91 -17.75
CA TYR A 83 -0.96 3.42 -18.41
C TYR A 83 -0.17 2.29 -19.10
N THR A 84 0.67 2.65 -20.06
CA THR A 84 1.69 1.78 -20.66
C THR A 84 3.06 2.17 -20.10
N ALA A 85 3.98 1.21 -20.00
CA ALA A 85 5.34 1.44 -19.51
C ALA A 85 6.20 2.23 -20.51
#